data_AF-A0A9D9I1K5-F1
#
_entry.id   AF-A0A9D9I1K5-F1
#
_cell.length_a   1.000
_cell.length_b   1.000
_cell.length_c   1.000
_cell.angle_alpha   90.00
_cell.angle_beta   90.00
_cell.angle_gamma   90.00
#
_symmetry.space_group_name_H-M   'P 1'
#
loop_
_entity.id
_entity.type
_entity.pdbx_description
1 polymer ?
#
loop_
_entity_poly.entity_id
_entity_poly.type
_entity_poly.pdbx_seq_one_letter_code
_entity_poly.pdbx_strand_id
1 'polypeptide(L)'
;MRKGLFVIGILFLLFSVQNNIDIEDRNYGLILGVDLKQSGEWKGTYSFADLSKVAETKGKGVESISLSLSGNSMKIMEQKYNTFQDTELEYGHLKALIIGKEMVKDTYQYEQLMKELTNSDEYSRNMLVFLADEASEIVKLDEKTTGLLSDKLKRLEERHISSKTITLKTVLRGYWEKETVKVPVLEVYRGNPKFVGYEYLPVSKKKV
;
A
#
# COMPACT_ATOMS: atom_id res chain seq x y z
N MET A 1 1.52 -53.28 16.98
CA MET A 1 2.54 -52.40 16.36
C MET A 1 1.86 -51.13 15.85
N ARG A 2 1.73 -50.08 16.69
CA ARG A 2 1.03 -48.80 16.38
C ARG A 2 1.94 -47.59 16.67
N LYS A 3 3.22 -47.67 16.31
CA LYS A 3 4.20 -46.58 16.51
C LYS A 3 4.84 -46.07 15.21
N GLY A 4 4.63 -46.77 14.08
CA GLY A 4 5.21 -46.39 12.78
C GLY A 4 4.41 -45.37 11.97
N LEU A 5 3.12 -45.16 12.28
CA LEU A 5 2.25 -44.29 11.47
C LEU A 5 2.27 -42.82 11.90
N PHE A 6 2.78 -42.52 13.11
CA PHE A 6 2.86 -41.14 13.61
C PHE A 6 4.11 -40.38 13.16
N VAL A 7 5.14 -41.08 12.68
CA VAL A 7 6.41 -40.45 12.28
C VAL A 7 6.33 -39.88 10.85
N ILE A 8 5.50 -40.46 9.99
CA ILE A 8 5.35 -40.02 8.59
C ILE A 8 4.52 -38.72 8.50
N GLY A 9 3.57 -38.50 9.41
CA GLY A 9 2.75 -37.28 9.44
C GLY A 9 3.49 -36.01 9.90
N ILE A 10 4.55 -36.15 10.71
CA ILE A 10 5.35 -35.01 11.20
C ILE A 10 6.40 -34.57 10.17
N LEU A 11 6.90 -35.48 9.32
CA LEU A 11 7.91 -35.15 8.33
C LEU A 11 7.36 -34.33 7.14
N PHE A 12 6.06 -34.44 6.85
CA PHE A 12 5.40 -33.62 5.81
C PHE A 12 5.09 -32.17 6.25
N LEU A 13 5.14 -31.87 7.55
CA LEU A 13 4.92 -30.50 8.07
C LEU A 13 6.16 -29.59 7.94
N LEU A 14 7.31 -30.13 7.53
CA LEU A 14 8.57 -29.38 7.42
C LEU A 14 8.96 -29.02 5.97
N PHE A 15 8.13 -29.35 4.99
CA PHE A 15 8.34 -28.98 3.57
C PHE A 15 7.47 -27.80 3.12
N SER A 16 7.16 -26.85 4.02
CA SER A 16 6.93 -25.48 3.55
C SER A 16 8.27 -24.96 3.05
N VAL A 17 8.52 -25.06 1.74
CA VAL A 17 9.58 -24.31 1.09
C VAL A 17 9.27 -22.85 1.32
N GLN A 18 9.88 -22.25 2.35
CA GLN A 18 9.99 -20.81 2.42
C GLN A 18 10.90 -20.43 1.27
N ASN A 19 10.32 -19.79 0.25
CA ASN A 19 11.09 -19.04 -0.73
C ASN A 19 11.79 -17.91 0.03
N ASN A 20 12.96 -18.22 0.57
CA ASN A 20 13.83 -17.23 1.19
C ASN A 20 14.43 -16.42 0.06
N ILE A 21 13.70 -15.39 -0.38
CA ILE A 21 14.29 -14.31 -1.17
C ILE A 21 15.18 -13.52 -0.23
N ASP A 22 16.44 -13.34 -0.64
CA ASP A 22 17.44 -12.61 0.13
C ASP A 22 16.99 -11.16 0.33
N ILE A 23 17.50 -10.54 1.40
CA ILE A 23 17.14 -9.16 1.75
C ILE A 23 17.52 -8.18 0.64
N GLU A 24 18.61 -8.46 -0.07
CA GLU A 24 19.13 -7.63 -1.18
C GLU A 24 18.27 -7.74 -2.44
N ASP A 25 17.51 -8.83 -2.60
CA ASP A 25 16.64 -9.09 -3.74
C ASP A 25 15.20 -8.57 -3.52
N ARG A 26 14.98 -7.76 -2.48
CA ARG A 26 13.68 -7.18 -2.14
C ARG A 26 13.65 -5.68 -2.36
N ASN A 27 12.56 -5.21 -2.94
CA ASN A 27 12.27 -3.79 -3.01
C ASN A 27 11.14 -3.43 -2.03
N TYR A 28 11.52 -2.69 -0.98
CA TYR A 28 10.66 -2.37 0.16
C TYR A 28 9.71 -1.21 -0.17
N GLY A 29 8.46 -1.53 -0.48
CA GLY A 29 7.43 -0.53 -0.74
C GLY A 29 7.16 0.31 0.51
N LEU A 30 7.21 1.63 0.38
CA LEU A 30 6.93 2.57 1.48
C LEU A 30 5.52 3.14 1.39
N ILE A 31 5.11 3.53 0.18
CA ILE A 31 3.79 4.10 -0.10
C ILE A 31 3.23 3.43 -1.35
N LEU A 32 1.96 3.04 -1.28
CA LEU A 32 1.20 2.59 -2.45
C LEU A 32 0.11 3.60 -2.76
N GLY A 33 0.10 4.11 -3.99
CA GLY A 33 -0.99 4.88 -4.57
C GLY A 33 -1.79 4.01 -5.54
N VAL A 34 -3.12 4.01 -5.46
CA VAL A 34 -3.99 3.29 -6.39
C VAL A 34 -4.95 4.26 -7.05
N ASP A 35 -4.81 4.43 -8.36
CA ASP A 35 -5.68 5.25 -9.21
C ASP A 35 -6.52 4.37 -10.15
N LEU A 36 -7.68 4.87 -10.56
CA LEU A 36 -8.46 4.33 -11.67
C LEU A 36 -8.28 5.22 -12.89
N LYS A 37 -7.75 4.67 -13.99
CA LYS A 37 -7.62 5.43 -15.24
C LYS A 37 -8.97 5.54 -15.95
N GLN A 38 -9.07 6.50 -16.87
CA GLN A 38 -10.23 6.65 -17.76
C GLN A 38 -10.54 5.39 -18.60
N SER A 39 -9.51 4.57 -18.89
CA SER A 39 -9.67 3.27 -19.57
C SER A 39 -10.34 2.19 -18.71
N GLY A 40 -10.54 2.43 -17.42
CA GLY A 40 -11.00 1.44 -16.43
C GLY A 40 -9.89 0.55 -15.85
N GLU A 41 -8.65 0.70 -16.33
CA GLU A 41 -7.49 0.00 -15.78
C GLU A 41 -6.99 0.67 -14.50
N TRP A 42 -6.49 -0.11 -13.55
CA TRP A 42 -5.88 0.45 -12.34
C TRP A 42 -4.45 0.89 -12.64
N LYS A 43 -4.00 1.88 -11.88
CA LYS A 43 -2.61 2.32 -11.84
C LYS A 43 -2.12 2.26 -10.39
N GLY A 44 -1.20 1.35 -10.13
CA GLY A 44 -0.46 1.27 -8.87
C GLY A 44 0.81 2.10 -8.99
N THR A 45 1.01 3.05 -8.09
CA THR A 45 2.25 3.83 -7.99
C THR A 45 2.89 3.53 -6.65
N TYR A 46 4.07 2.92 -6.69
CA TYR A 46 4.84 2.53 -5.52
C TYR A 46 5.95 3.54 -5.29
N SER A 47 6.26 3.87 -4.03
CA SER A 47 7.53 4.50 -3.67
C SER A 47 8.41 3.54 -2.87
N PHE A 48 9.72 3.69 -3.07
CA PHE A 48 10.76 2.84 -2.48
C PHE A 48 11.88 3.72 -1.94
N ALA A 49 12.55 3.27 -0.88
CA ALA A 49 13.83 3.83 -0.49
C ALA A 49 14.91 3.45 -1.53
N ASP A 50 15.65 4.43 -2.02
CA ASP A 50 16.81 4.20 -2.88
C ASP A 50 18.03 3.84 -2.03
N LEU A 51 18.16 2.55 -1.71
CA LEU A 51 19.22 2.03 -0.85
C LEU A 51 20.62 2.22 -1.47
N SER A 52 20.72 2.28 -2.80
CA SER A 52 21.99 2.46 -3.51
C SER A 52 22.66 3.81 -3.17
N LYS A 53 21.84 4.82 -2.85
CA LYS A 53 22.31 6.17 -2.53
C LYS A 53 22.47 6.44 -1.04
N VAL A 54 22.11 5.50 -0.18
CA VAL A 54 22.19 5.70 1.28
C VAL A 54 23.62 6.04 1.73
N ALA A 55 24.63 5.39 1.16
CA ALA A 55 26.04 5.70 1.43
C ALA A 55 26.48 7.11 0.96
N GLU A 56 25.84 7.63 -0.08
CA GLU A 56 26.17 8.92 -0.71
C GLU A 56 25.49 10.10 -0.03
N THR A 57 24.35 9.87 0.64
CA THR A 57 23.52 10.95 1.18
C THR A 57 24.16 11.74 2.34
N LYS A 58 25.25 11.26 2.96
CA LYS A 58 26.02 11.96 4.04
C LYS A 58 25.15 12.74 5.04
N GLY A 59 24.02 12.16 5.48
CA GLY A 59 23.10 12.79 6.43
C GLY A 59 22.00 13.68 5.85
N LYS A 60 21.83 13.75 4.51
CA LYS A 60 20.75 14.48 3.83
C LYS A 60 19.41 13.74 3.77
N GLY A 61 19.34 12.55 4.36
CA GLY A 61 18.16 11.68 4.35
C GLY A 61 18.17 10.70 3.18
N VAL A 62 17.38 9.64 3.29
CA VAL A 62 17.22 8.59 2.27
C VAL A 62 16.48 9.19 1.08
N GLU A 63 17.03 9.04 -0.13
CA GLU A 63 16.32 9.36 -1.37
C GLU A 63 15.30 8.27 -1.68
N SER A 64 14.25 8.62 -2.43
CA SER A 64 13.22 7.67 -2.82
C SER A 64 13.07 7.64 -4.35
N ILE A 65 12.72 6.48 -4.88
CA ILE A 65 12.29 6.31 -6.28
C ILE A 65 10.82 5.91 -6.33
N SER A 66 10.13 6.23 -7.42
CA SER A 66 8.76 5.75 -7.64
C SER A 66 8.61 4.97 -8.94
N LEU A 67 7.69 4.00 -8.94
CA LEU A 67 7.35 3.19 -10.11
C LEU A 67 5.83 3.13 -10.27
N SER A 68 5.35 3.44 -11.47
CA SER A 68 3.93 3.25 -11.82
C SER A 68 3.77 2.03 -12.71
N LEU A 69 2.89 1.12 -12.30
CA LEU A 69 2.46 -0.03 -13.07
C LEU A 69 0.96 0.07 -13.33
N SER A 70 0.49 -0.64 -14.34
CA SER A 70 -0.93 -0.66 -14.67
C SER A 70 -1.41 -2.08 -14.86
N GLY A 71 -2.64 -2.35 -14.44
CA GLY A 71 -3.25 -3.66 -14.53
C GLY A 71 -4.66 -3.64 -13.99
N ASN A 72 -5.38 -4.73 -14.14
CA ASN A 72 -6.78 -4.83 -13.69
C ASN A 72 -6.92 -5.25 -12.22
N SER A 73 -5.80 -5.44 -11.51
CA SER A 73 -5.71 -5.77 -10.08
C SER A 73 -4.31 -5.50 -9.55
N MET A 74 -4.14 -5.44 -8.22
CA MET A 74 -2.82 -5.34 -7.61
C MET A 74 -1.98 -6.57 -7.93
N LYS A 75 -2.59 -7.76 -7.94
CA LYS A 75 -1.90 -9.00 -8.32
C LYS A 75 -1.31 -8.97 -9.73
N ILE A 76 -2.04 -8.43 -10.71
CA ILE A 76 -1.50 -8.29 -12.08
C ILE A 76 -0.36 -7.27 -12.12
N MET A 77 -0.43 -6.20 -11.33
CA MET A 77 0.65 -5.23 -11.25
C MET A 77 1.91 -5.84 -10.62
N GLU A 78 1.77 -6.64 -9.58
CA GLU A 78 2.87 -7.40 -8.97
C GLU A 78 3.52 -8.38 -9.95
N GLN A 79 2.71 -9.15 -10.69
CA GLN A 79 3.23 -10.04 -11.73
C GLN A 79 4.04 -9.28 -12.79
N LYS A 80 3.58 -8.09 -13.19
CA LYS A 80 4.33 -7.22 -14.09
C LYS A 80 5.63 -6.74 -13.43
N TYR A 81 5.60 -6.34 -12.15
CA TYR A 81 6.80 -5.95 -11.41
C TYR A 81 7.85 -7.06 -11.45
N ASN A 82 7.49 -8.28 -11.02
CA ASN A 82 8.38 -9.44 -10.95
C ASN A 82 8.85 -9.92 -12.34
N THR A 83 8.20 -9.49 -13.43
CA THR A 83 8.65 -9.80 -14.81
C THR A 83 9.70 -8.81 -15.30
N PHE A 84 9.65 -7.55 -14.85
CA PHE A 84 10.50 -6.47 -15.36
C PHE A 84 11.62 -6.06 -14.40
N GLN A 85 11.57 -6.49 -13.15
CA GLN A 85 12.53 -6.18 -12.11
C GLN A 85 13.20 -7.46 -11.63
N ASP A 86 14.51 -7.38 -11.37
CA ASP A 86 15.28 -8.50 -10.79
C ASP A 86 15.02 -8.67 -9.29
N THR A 87 14.20 -7.79 -8.71
CA THR A 87 13.80 -7.82 -7.29
C THR A 87 12.34 -8.22 -7.14
N GLU A 88 11.97 -8.76 -5.98
CA GLU A 88 10.58 -8.96 -5.61
C GLU A 88 10.03 -7.78 -4.80
N LEU A 89 8.76 -7.46 -5.04
CA LEU A 89 8.06 -6.40 -4.33
C LEU A 89 7.71 -6.84 -2.90
N GLU A 90 8.18 -6.11 -1.89
CA GLU A 90 7.87 -6.40 -0.48
C GLU A 90 6.90 -5.36 0.07
N TYR A 91 5.74 -5.84 0.56
CA TYR A 91 4.65 -4.99 1.05
C TYR A 91 4.62 -4.83 2.58
N GLY A 92 5.42 -5.62 3.31
CA GLY A 92 5.43 -5.63 4.78
C GLY A 92 5.81 -4.28 5.38
N HIS A 93 6.57 -3.46 4.63
CA HIS A 93 7.00 -2.13 5.03
C HIS A 93 6.12 -0.99 4.51
N LEU A 94 5.01 -1.29 3.82
CA LEU A 94 4.07 -0.25 3.38
C LEU A 94 3.53 0.52 4.60
N LYS A 95 3.83 1.81 4.64
CA LYS A 95 3.44 2.73 5.71
C LYS A 95 2.17 3.50 5.38
N ALA A 96 1.86 3.70 4.09
CA ALA A 96 0.68 4.44 3.66
C ALA A 96 0.08 3.88 2.35
N LEU A 97 -1.25 3.91 2.30
CA LEU A 97 -2.07 3.71 1.11
C LEU A 97 -2.75 5.03 0.75
N ILE A 98 -2.64 5.43 -0.50
CA ILE A 98 -3.32 6.60 -1.07
C ILE A 98 -4.28 6.09 -2.13
N ILE A 99 -5.57 6.39 -1.99
CA ILE A 99 -6.60 5.96 -2.95
C ILE A 99 -7.05 7.17 -3.77
N GLY A 100 -6.96 7.07 -5.08
CA GLY A 100 -7.45 8.08 -6.01
C GLY A 100 -8.98 8.19 -5.95
N LYS A 101 -9.52 9.41 -6.02
CA LYS A 101 -10.97 9.61 -5.87
C LYS A 101 -11.80 8.88 -6.92
N GLU A 102 -11.31 8.77 -8.16
CA GLU A 102 -12.02 8.02 -9.22
C GLU A 102 -12.17 6.54 -8.88
N MET A 103 -11.17 5.94 -8.20
CA MET A 103 -11.25 4.56 -7.70
C MET A 103 -12.37 4.40 -6.68
N VAL A 104 -12.59 5.39 -5.81
CA VAL A 104 -13.64 5.38 -4.79
C VAL A 104 -15.03 5.63 -5.38
N LYS A 105 -15.13 6.51 -6.39
CA LYS A 105 -16.39 6.85 -7.08
C LYS A 105 -16.96 5.66 -7.85
N ASP A 106 -16.10 4.86 -8.48
CA ASP A 106 -16.53 3.62 -9.11
C ASP A 106 -16.76 2.54 -8.05
N THR A 107 -18.02 2.27 -7.73
CA THR A 107 -18.38 1.31 -6.68
C THR A 107 -17.87 -0.11 -6.97
N TYR A 108 -17.83 -0.52 -8.24
CA TYR A 108 -17.38 -1.87 -8.59
C TYR A 108 -15.87 -2.00 -8.38
N GLN A 109 -15.10 -1.03 -8.87
CA GLN A 109 -13.64 -1.03 -8.72
C GLN A 109 -13.22 -0.89 -7.26
N TYR A 110 -13.88 -0.01 -6.51
CA TYR A 110 -13.67 0.11 -5.06
C TYR A 110 -13.98 -1.20 -4.31
N GLU A 111 -15.05 -1.91 -4.66
CA GLU A 111 -15.36 -3.24 -4.08
C GLU A 111 -14.26 -4.25 -4.38
N GLN A 112 -13.70 -4.27 -5.60
CA GLN A 112 -12.59 -5.16 -5.93
C GLN A 112 -11.32 -4.80 -5.14
N LEU A 113 -11.01 -3.51 -5.00
CA LEU A 113 -9.87 -3.05 -4.19
C LEU A 113 -10.00 -3.50 -2.73
N MET A 114 -11.17 -3.33 -2.13
CA MET A 114 -11.42 -3.77 -0.76
C MET A 114 -11.28 -5.30 -0.60
N LYS A 115 -11.73 -6.09 -1.58
CA LYS A 115 -11.54 -7.56 -1.56
C LYS A 115 -10.08 -7.96 -1.63
N GLU A 116 -9.31 -7.36 -2.54
CA GLU A 116 -7.89 -7.66 -2.66
C GLU A 116 -7.12 -7.31 -1.39
N LEU A 117 -7.35 -6.12 -0.83
CA LEU A 117 -6.75 -5.70 0.44
C LEU A 117 -7.17 -6.58 1.62
N THR A 118 -8.40 -7.11 1.62
CA THR A 118 -8.89 -8.01 2.67
C THR A 118 -8.23 -9.39 2.58
N ASN A 119 -8.07 -9.91 1.36
CA ASN A 119 -7.61 -11.28 1.11
C ASN A 119 -6.09 -11.43 1.15
N SER A 120 -5.32 -10.36 1.01
CA SER A 120 -3.85 -10.40 1.15
C SER A 120 -3.43 -10.14 2.59
N ASP A 121 -2.58 -11.01 3.14
CA ASP A 121 -1.91 -10.90 4.44
C ASP A 121 -0.63 -10.07 4.39
N GLU A 122 -0.12 -9.78 3.20
CA GLU A 122 1.11 -9.01 2.97
C GLU A 122 0.92 -7.51 3.28
N TYR A 123 -0.28 -6.96 3.09
CA TYR A 123 -0.56 -5.55 3.38
C TYR A 123 -0.71 -5.31 4.89
N SER A 124 0.20 -4.49 5.44
CA SER A 124 0.12 -4.05 6.83
C SER A 124 -1.23 -3.41 7.15
N ARG A 125 -1.96 -4.03 8.09
CA ARG A 125 -3.26 -3.51 8.56
C ARG A 125 -3.13 -2.17 9.29
N ASN A 126 -1.91 -1.78 9.69
CA ASN A 126 -1.62 -0.54 10.38
C ASN A 126 -1.15 0.59 9.45
N MET A 127 -1.02 0.35 8.14
CA MET A 127 -0.68 1.42 7.21
C MET A 127 -1.75 2.52 7.22
N LEU A 128 -1.32 3.78 7.14
CA LEU A 128 -2.19 4.94 7.08
C LEU A 128 -2.97 4.95 5.76
N VAL A 129 -4.20 5.46 5.77
CA VAL A 129 -5.00 5.59 4.54
C VAL A 129 -5.36 7.05 4.29
N PHE A 130 -5.14 7.49 3.06
CA PHE A 130 -5.46 8.83 2.57
C PHE A 130 -6.22 8.76 1.25
N LEU A 131 -6.94 9.83 0.94
CA LEU A 131 -7.51 10.10 -0.37
C LEU A 131 -6.75 11.21 -1.07
N ALA A 132 -6.72 11.18 -2.40
CA ALA A 132 -6.22 12.26 -3.24
C ALA A 132 -6.97 12.27 -4.56
N ASP A 133 -7.01 13.40 -5.28
CA ASP A 133 -7.59 13.43 -6.62
C ASP A 133 -6.88 12.43 -7.54
N GLU A 134 -5.55 12.49 -7.58
CA GLU A 134 -4.66 11.47 -8.14
C GLU A 134 -3.66 10.99 -7.08
N ALA A 135 -3.76 9.72 -6.66
CA ALA A 135 -2.84 9.12 -5.70
C ALA A 135 -1.40 9.16 -6.18
N SER A 136 -1.18 8.91 -7.48
CA SER A 136 0.15 8.90 -8.07
C SER A 136 0.89 10.24 -7.97
N GLU A 137 0.19 11.38 -7.95
CA GLU A 137 0.81 12.69 -7.77
C GLU A 137 1.39 12.85 -6.36
N ILE A 138 0.68 12.35 -5.34
CA ILE A 138 1.18 12.39 -3.96
C ILE A 138 2.38 11.45 -3.82
N VAL A 139 2.30 10.21 -4.32
CA VAL A 139 3.40 9.24 -4.20
C VAL A 139 4.68 9.75 -4.86
N LYS A 140 4.59 10.39 -6.03
CA LYS A 140 5.74 10.96 -6.74
C LYS A 140 6.41 12.14 -6.02
N LEU A 141 5.78 12.70 -4.98
CA LEU A 141 6.46 13.70 -4.14
C LEU A 141 7.59 13.08 -3.31
N ASP A 142 7.63 11.74 -3.15
CA ASP A 142 8.68 11.06 -2.40
C ASP A 142 10.06 11.28 -3.05
N GLU A 143 10.15 11.23 -4.38
CA GLU A 143 11.38 11.48 -5.15
C GLU A 143 11.95 12.89 -4.96
N LYS A 144 11.09 13.85 -4.61
CA LYS A 144 11.44 15.27 -4.44
C LYS A 144 11.54 15.66 -2.97
N THR A 145 11.25 14.73 -2.08
CA THR A 145 11.17 14.98 -0.64
C THR A 145 12.52 14.69 -0.01
N THR A 146 13.01 15.64 0.79
CA THR A 146 14.14 15.36 1.68
C THR A 146 13.69 14.39 2.78
N GLY A 147 14.32 13.21 2.83
CA GLY A 147 13.88 12.09 3.66
C GLY A 147 12.69 11.34 3.06
N LEU A 148 12.03 10.50 3.86
CA LEU A 148 10.90 9.69 3.37
C LEU A 148 9.58 10.45 3.45
N LEU A 149 8.79 10.44 2.37
CA LEU A 149 7.43 11.00 2.34
C LEU A 149 6.53 10.31 3.37
N SER A 150 6.70 9.01 3.60
CA SER A 150 5.91 8.25 4.57
C SER A 150 6.02 8.81 5.99
N ASP A 151 7.21 9.27 6.38
CA ASP A 151 7.42 9.92 7.68
C ASP A 151 6.82 11.34 7.70
N LYS A 152 6.83 12.06 6.57
CA LYS A 152 6.11 13.35 6.45
C LYS A 152 4.60 13.16 6.59
N LEU A 153 4.02 12.14 5.95
CA LEU A 153 2.59 11.82 6.05
C LEU A 153 2.19 11.47 7.47
N LYS A 154 3.01 10.68 8.17
CA LYS A 154 2.80 10.39 9.60
C LYS A 154 2.81 11.67 10.45
N ARG A 155 3.82 12.54 10.28
CA ARG A 155 3.88 13.83 11.00
C ARG A 155 2.75 14.80 10.62
N LEU A 156 2.23 14.71 9.39
CA LEU A 156 1.09 15.50 8.94
C LEU A 156 -0.18 15.03 9.66
N GLU A 157 -0.36 13.71 9.77
CA GLU A 157 -1.45 13.09 10.52
C GLU A 157 -1.40 13.48 12.00
N GLU A 158 -0.28 13.25 12.68
CA GLU A 158 -0.12 13.54 14.10
C GLU A 158 -0.36 15.01 14.48
N ARG A 159 -0.08 15.95 13.56
CA ARG A 159 -0.14 17.40 13.85
C ARG A 159 -1.40 18.09 13.36
N HIS A 160 -1.99 17.63 12.26
CA HIS A 160 -3.02 18.39 11.55
C HIS A 160 -4.32 17.60 11.34
N ILE A 161 -4.32 16.30 11.56
CA ILE A 161 -5.50 15.45 11.42
C ILE A 161 -5.98 15.12 12.83
N SER A 162 -6.87 15.97 13.36
CA SER A 162 -7.34 15.89 14.75
C SER A 162 -8.21 14.68 15.08
N SER A 163 -8.56 13.85 14.09
CA SER A 163 -9.34 12.63 14.28
C SER A 163 -8.46 11.44 14.64
N LYS A 164 -9.10 10.37 15.13
CA LYS A 164 -8.50 9.05 15.25
C LYS A 164 -7.71 8.68 13.98
N THR A 165 -6.50 8.15 14.13
CA THR A 165 -5.68 7.61 13.05
C THR A 165 -6.47 6.64 12.19
N ILE A 166 -6.50 6.91 10.89
CA ILE A 166 -7.19 6.06 9.91
C ILE A 166 -6.17 5.12 9.29
N THR A 167 -6.31 3.84 9.62
CA THR A 167 -5.48 2.76 9.09
C THR A 167 -6.26 1.87 8.14
N LEU A 168 -5.56 1.01 7.37
CA LEU A 168 -6.20 0.00 6.54
C LEU A 168 -7.17 -0.87 7.36
N LYS A 169 -6.80 -1.27 8.58
CA LYS A 169 -7.70 -2.01 9.49
C LYS A 169 -9.02 -1.28 9.72
N THR A 170 -8.95 0.03 9.92
CA THR A 170 -10.13 0.87 10.18
C THR A 170 -11.01 0.93 8.94
N VAL A 171 -10.41 1.11 7.76
CA VAL A 171 -11.12 1.15 6.47
C VAL A 171 -11.78 -0.19 6.15
N LEU A 172 -11.05 -1.30 6.22
CA LEU A 172 -11.58 -2.63 5.92
C LEU A 172 -12.70 -3.01 6.89
N ARG A 173 -12.52 -2.76 8.18
CA ARG A 173 -13.56 -3.00 9.18
C ARG A 173 -14.81 -2.22 8.83
N GLY A 174 -14.70 -0.91 8.62
CA GLY A 174 -15.87 -0.08 8.31
C GLY A 174 -16.55 -0.48 7.00
N TYR A 175 -15.78 -0.87 5.98
CA TYR A 175 -16.34 -1.38 4.72
C TYR A 175 -17.20 -2.63 4.94
N TRP A 176 -16.72 -3.62 5.68
CA TRP A 176 -17.41 -4.90 5.87
C TRP A 176 -18.49 -4.86 6.95
N GLU A 177 -18.29 -4.10 8.02
CA GLU A 177 -19.26 -3.88 9.10
C GLU A 177 -20.31 -2.81 8.74
N LYS A 178 -20.16 -2.15 7.59
CA LYS A 178 -21.02 -1.08 7.09
C LYS A 178 -21.01 0.16 7.99
N GLU A 179 -19.89 0.42 8.64
CA GLU A 179 -19.62 1.66 9.34
C GLU A 179 -19.02 2.68 8.36
N THR A 180 -19.57 3.88 8.33
CA THR A 180 -19.01 4.95 7.50
C THR A 180 -17.65 5.40 8.06
N VAL A 181 -16.60 5.33 7.24
CA VAL A 181 -15.25 5.77 7.61
C VAL A 181 -14.96 7.10 6.95
N LYS A 182 -14.55 8.09 7.74
CA LYS A 182 -14.11 9.40 7.30
C LYS A 182 -12.59 9.39 7.15
N VAL A 183 -12.08 9.71 5.96
CA VAL A 183 -10.66 9.56 5.60
C VAL A 183 -10.07 10.92 5.19
N PRO A 184 -8.85 11.25 5.65
CA PRO A 184 -8.20 12.50 5.29
C PRO A 184 -7.89 12.58 3.78
N VAL A 185 -8.11 13.76 3.22
CA VAL A 185 -7.82 14.08 1.82
C VAL A 185 -6.53 14.90 1.74
N LEU A 186 -5.66 14.52 0.82
CA LEU A 186 -4.40 15.17 0.52
C LEU A 186 -4.46 15.84 -0.86
N GLU A 187 -3.79 16.97 -0.97
CA GLU A 187 -3.49 17.66 -2.23
C GLU A 187 -2.00 17.96 -2.31
N VAL A 188 -1.49 18.13 -3.54
CA VAL A 188 -0.17 18.69 -3.77
C VAL A 188 -0.24 20.20 -3.65
N TYR A 189 0.45 20.76 -2.66
CA TYR A 189 0.61 22.21 -2.51
C TYR A 189 2.08 22.58 -2.41
N ARG A 190 2.57 23.37 -3.39
CA ARG A 190 3.97 23.82 -3.47
C ARG A 190 4.97 22.65 -3.29
N GLY A 191 4.69 21.55 -3.99
CA GLY A 191 5.54 20.34 -3.98
C GLY A 191 5.51 19.53 -2.68
N ASN A 192 4.54 19.76 -1.79
CA ASN A 192 4.38 19.01 -0.54
C ASN A 192 2.94 18.50 -0.39
N PRO A 193 2.72 17.36 0.30
CA PRO A 193 1.39 16.93 0.65
C PRO A 193 0.77 17.91 1.65
N LYS A 194 -0.47 18.32 1.40
CA LYS A 194 -1.25 19.17 2.28
C LYS A 194 -2.57 18.49 2.60
N PHE A 195 -2.91 18.42 3.88
CA PHE A 195 -4.23 18.02 4.32
C PHE A 195 -5.24 19.13 4.02
N VAL A 196 -6.35 18.79 3.36
CA VAL A 196 -7.36 19.77 2.91
C VAL A 196 -8.76 19.52 3.45
N GLY A 197 -8.99 18.37 4.08
CA GLY A 197 -10.28 18.01 4.62
C GLY A 197 -10.46 16.50 4.66
N TYR A 198 -11.71 16.07 4.69
CA TYR A 198 -12.03 14.66 4.80
C TYR A 198 -13.17 14.30 3.86
N GLU A 199 -13.19 13.06 3.41
CA GLU A 199 -14.29 12.47 2.65
C GLU A 199 -14.71 11.13 3.27
N TYR A 200 -15.92 10.69 2.96
CA TYR A 200 -16.46 9.42 3.46
C TYR A 200 -16.25 8.31 2.43
N LEU A 201 -15.75 7.17 2.90
CA LEU A 201 -15.61 5.99 2.05
C LEU A 201 -16.96 5.25 1.89
N PRO A 202 -17.23 4.66 0.71
CA PRO A 202 -18.33 3.74 0.51
C PRO A 202 -18.24 2.52 1.43
N VAL A 203 -19.38 1.89 1.71
CA VAL A 203 -19.49 0.66 2.49
C VAL A 203 -19.99 -0.51 1.64
N SER A 204 -19.76 -1.74 2.11
CA SER A 204 -20.20 -2.94 1.40
C SER A 204 -21.72 -2.99 1.23
N LYS A 205 -22.17 -3.22 -0.01
CA LYS A 205 -23.60 -3.42 -0.33
C LYS A 205 -24.09 -4.84 0.00
N LYS A 206 -23.18 -5.80 0.20
CA LYS A 206 -23.51 -7.20 0.51
C LYS A 206 -23.59 -7.40 2.03
N LYS A 207 -24.48 -8.28 2.51
CA LYS A 207 -24.38 -8.77 3.90
C LYS A 207 -23.22 -9.76 3.95
N VAL A 208 -22.33 -9.58 4.92
CA VAL A 208 -21.32 -10.59 5.31
C VAL A 208 -22.07 -11.76 5.91
#